data_AF-A0AAN8BS51-F1
#
_entry.id   AF-A0AAN8BS51-F1
#
_cell.length_a   1.000
_cell.length_b   1.000
_cell.length_c   1.000
_cell.angle_alpha   90.00
_cell.angle_beta   90.00
_cell.angle_gamma   90.00
#
_symmetry.space_group_name_H-M   'P 1'
#
loop_
_entity.id
_entity.type
_entity.pdbx_description
1 polymer ?
#
loop_
_entity_poly.entity_id
_entity_poly.type
_entity_poly.pdbx_seq_one_letter_code
_entity_poly.pdbx_strand_id
1 'polypeptide(L)'
;MAGAIIENMSTKKLVIMGVTLLLFQAFAFMVGGLIAPSPTTAVHYLAMKCVDTTKHREETKWFMPWGPNQCDKIQNFEEAMAKKIEANNIVFAVHIPLPNKEMSPWFQFMLVILQFDIAFKMYNQIEDGSLATIDVGLAYRDDTVSEWTEMAHSFEQRKLSCNFTTAKTFENEGRYYECDLLPFMEVGSVAHKYYLLNIRLPVNERKKVNVGIGEIKDIRLVSIHQNGGFTKVWFAMKTFLTPSILIIMIWYWRRILMMSRPPVLLEKVILALGISMTFINIPVEWFSVGFNWTWMLLFGDIRQGIFYSMLLSFWIIFCGEHLMDQTERNRFSVYWKQVGPIVFGSFCLFIFDMCERGVQLTNPFYSIWASDVGTELAVSF
;
A
#
# COMPACT_ATOMS: atom_id res chain seq x y z
N MET A 1 13.13 -14.73 49.34
CA MET A 1 13.24 -13.44 48.62
C MET A 1 12.65 -13.63 47.23
N ALA A 2 11.37 -13.31 47.06
CA ALA A 2 10.64 -13.51 45.80
C ALA A 2 10.60 -12.21 44.99
N GLY A 3 11.78 -11.72 44.59
CA GLY A 3 11.89 -10.60 43.65
C GLY A 3 11.79 -11.08 42.20
N ALA A 4 11.49 -10.17 41.28
CA ALA A 4 11.54 -10.46 39.84
C ALA A 4 12.96 -10.85 39.41
N ILE A 5 13.13 -11.48 38.24
CA ILE A 5 14.46 -11.86 37.73
C ILE A 5 15.38 -10.65 37.64
N ILE A 6 14.84 -9.52 37.21
CA ILE A 6 15.58 -8.26 37.09
C ILE A 6 16.09 -7.73 38.44
N GLU A 7 15.35 -7.96 39.53
CA GLU A 7 15.72 -7.52 40.89
C GLU A 7 16.81 -8.40 41.50
N ASN A 8 16.85 -9.69 41.12
CA ASN A 8 17.80 -10.66 41.65
C ASN A 8 19.07 -10.82 40.78
N MET A 9 19.15 -10.14 39.64
CA MET A 9 20.28 -10.24 38.73
C MET A 9 21.45 -9.35 39.17
N SER A 10 22.63 -9.94 39.34
CA SER A 10 23.88 -9.19 39.52
C SER A 10 24.19 -8.32 38.30
N THR A 11 24.84 -7.17 38.49
CA THR A 11 25.27 -6.27 37.41
C THR A 11 26.05 -6.99 36.31
N LYS A 12 26.92 -7.95 36.66
CA LYS A 12 27.68 -8.75 35.68
C LYS A 12 26.76 -9.54 34.73
N LYS A 13 25.72 -10.20 35.27
CA LYS A 13 24.73 -10.93 34.46
C LYS A 13 23.89 -9.99 33.60
N LEU A 14 23.52 -8.82 34.12
CA LEU A 14 22.78 -7.81 33.38
C LEU A 14 23.59 -7.28 32.18
N VAL A 15 24.88 -6.98 32.39
CA VAL A 15 25.80 -6.54 31.32
C VAL A 15 25.97 -7.64 30.27
N ILE A 16 26.16 -8.90 30.67
CA ILE A 16 26.28 -10.03 29.72
C ILE A 16 25.01 -10.13 28.85
N MET A 17 23.83 -10.06 29.47
CA MET A 17 22.56 -10.09 28.73
C MET A 17 22.42 -8.89 27.79
N GLY A 18 22.75 -7.68 28.24
CA GLY A 18 22.71 -6.47 27.42
C GLY A 18 23.65 -6.53 26.22
N VAL A 19 24.89 -6.99 26.41
CA VAL A 19 25.85 -7.19 25.30
C VAL A 19 25.34 -8.24 24.34
N THR A 20 24.74 -9.32 24.83
CA THR A 20 24.16 -10.38 23.98
C THR A 20 23.04 -9.82 23.11
N LEU A 21 22.11 -9.04 23.68
CA LEU A 21 21.04 -8.38 22.94
C LEU A 21 21.58 -7.36 21.92
N LEU A 22 22.62 -6.62 22.29
CA LEU A 22 23.28 -5.68 21.38
C LEU A 22 23.92 -6.41 20.19
N LEU A 23 24.55 -7.55 20.41
CA LEU A 23 25.09 -8.39 19.33
C LEU A 23 23.98 -8.92 18.40
N PHE A 24 22.85 -9.36 18.95
CA PHE A 24 21.68 -9.74 18.13
C PHE A 24 21.13 -8.56 17.33
N GLN A 25 21.07 -7.37 17.91
CA GLN A 25 20.63 -6.15 17.22
C GLN A 25 21.61 -5.78 16.08
N ALA A 26 22.91 -5.84 16.34
CA ALA A 26 23.92 -5.60 15.32
C ALA A 26 23.83 -6.62 14.18
N PHE A 27 23.56 -7.90 14.50
CA PHE A 27 23.30 -8.92 13.51
C PHE A 27 22.06 -8.62 12.67
N ALA A 28 20.95 -8.20 13.29
CA ALA A 28 19.74 -7.79 12.57
C ALA A 28 20.01 -6.62 11.59
N PHE A 29 20.81 -5.63 12.01
CA PHE A 29 21.24 -4.54 11.12
C PHE A 29 22.12 -5.03 9.96
N MET A 30 23.05 -5.96 10.21
CA MET A 30 23.87 -6.54 9.14
C MET A 30 23.02 -7.33 8.14
N VAL A 31 22.02 -8.08 8.59
CA VAL A 31 21.09 -8.79 7.71
C VAL A 31 20.33 -7.80 6.81
N GLY A 32 19.80 -6.72 7.39
CA GLY A 32 19.09 -5.69 6.63
C GLY A 32 20.00 -4.90 5.67
N GLY A 33 21.23 -4.57 6.08
CA GLY A 33 22.13 -3.73 5.30
C GLY A 33 23.00 -4.45 4.27
N LEU A 34 23.35 -5.72 4.51
CA LEU A 34 24.29 -6.47 3.65
C LEU A 34 23.61 -7.58 2.83
N ILE A 35 22.45 -8.07 3.26
CA ILE A 35 21.77 -9.21 2.61
C ILE A 35 20.50 -8.77 1.89
N ALA A 36 19.64 -7.99 2.55
CA ALA A 36 18.39 -7.55 1.96
C ALA A 36 18.64 -6.45 0.91
N PRO A 37 18.06 -6.56 -0.31
CA PRO A 37 18.05 -5.46 -1.25
C PRO A 37 17.09 -4.36 -0.79
N SER A 38 16.97 -3.28 -1.57
CA SER A 38 16.01 -2.21 -1.30
C SER A 38 14.59 -2.76 -1.10
N PRO A 39 13.81 -2.26 -0.12
CA PRO A 39 12.49 -2.81 0.21
C PRO A 39 11.51 -2.79 -0.97
N THR A 40 11.54 -1.72 -1.75
CA THR A 40 10.67 -1.50 -2.91
C THR A 40 11.48 -1.19 -4.15
N THR A 41 10.86 -1.39 -5.31
CA THR A 41 11.38 -0.97 -6.61
C THR A 41 10.28 -0.20 -7.33
N ALA A 42 10.62 0.97 -7.87
CA ALA A 42 9.73 1.78 -8.69
C ALA A 42 10.14 1.65 -10.17
N VAL A 43 9.18 1.30 -11.02
CA VAL A 43 9.38 1.15 -12.46
C VAL A 43 8.46 2.10 -13.20
N HIS A 44 9.03 2.93 -14.08
CA HIS A 44 8.30 3.89 -14.88
C HIS A 44 7.83 3.26 -16.18
N TYR A 45 6.57 3.51 -16.53
CA TYR A 45 5.91 3.08 -17.75
C TYR A 45 5.36 4.30 -18.49
N LEU A 46 5.54 4.31 -19.80
CA LEU A 46 4.86 5.22 -20.70
C LEU A 46 3.71 4.46 -21.35
N ALA A 47 2.50 4.97 -21.23
CA ALA A 47 1.34 4.32 -21.82
C ALA A 47 1.35 4.47 -23.34
N MET A 48 1.20 3.35 -24.05
CA MET A 48 1.16 3.35 -25.50
C MET A 48 -0.24 3.69 -25.98
N LYS A 49 -0.36 4.66 -26.88
CA LYS A 49 -1.63 5.11 -27.46
C LYS A 49 -2.04 4.14 -28.56
N CYS A 50 -2.95 3.23 -28.24
CA CYS A 50 -3.58 2.29 -29.14
C CYS A 50 -4.86 2.88 -29.73
N VAL A 51 -5.20 2.49 -30.96
CA VAL A 51 -6.44 2.89 -31.64
C VAL A 51 -7.44 1.74 -31.65
N ASP A 52 -8.64 2.00 -31.15
CA ASP A 52 -9.79 1.12 -31.28
C ASP A 52 -10.54 1.44 -32.57
N THR A 53 -10.41 0.57 -33.57
CA THR A 53 -11.09 0.67 -34.86
C THR A 53 -12.42 -0.07 -34.89
N THR A 54 -12.77 -0.80 -33.82
CA THR A 54 -13.97 -1.64 -33.79
C THR A 54 -15.22 -0.84 -33.43
N LYS A 55 -16.28 -1.00 -34.23
CA LYS A 55 -17.57 -0.31 -34.01
C LYS A 55 -18.45 -1.00 -32.95
N HIS A 56 -18.17 -2.27 -32.64
CA HIS A 56 -18.90 -3.04 -31.63
C HIS A 56 -18.12 -3.07 -30.32
N ARG A 57 -18.55 -2.26 -29.35
CA ARG A 57 -17.98 -2.16 -27.99
C ARG A 57 -18.31 -3.35 -27.07
N GLU A 58 -18.95 -4.40 -27.58
CA GLU A 58 -19.56 -5.46 -26.76
C GLU A 58 -18.58 -6.56 -26.32
N GLU A 59 -17.42 -6.71 -26.97
CA GLU A 59 -16.35 -7.60 -26.51
C GLU A 59 -15.18 -6.79 -25.95
N THR A 60 -14.76 -7.10 -24.72
CA THR A 60 -13.62 -6.45 -24.05
C THR A 60 -12.31 -6.81 -24.75
N LYS A 61 -12.01 -6.10 -25.83
CA LYS A 61 -10.76 -6.27 -26.56
C LYS A 61 -9.58 -5.73 -25.75
N TRP A 62 -8.62 -6.60 -25.46
CA TRP A 62 -7.40 -6.24 -24.74
C TRP A 62 -6.30 -5.77 -25.70
N PHE A 63 -5.96 -4.48 -25.63
CA PHE A 63 -4.96 -3.85 -26.49
C PHE A 63 -3.54 -4.09 -25.95
N MET A 64 -2.72 -4.84 -26.70
CA MET A 64 -1.35 -5.12 -26.28
C MET A 64 -0.39 -4.03 -26.77
N PRO A 65 0.42 -3.41 -25.90
CA PRO A 65 1.31 -2.31 -26.30
C PRO A 65 2.55 -2.75 -27.09
N TRP A 66 2.88 -4.04 -27.12
CA TRP A 66 4.03 -4.61 -27.86
C TRP A 66 3.83 -6.12 -28.06
N GLY A 67 4.66 -6.75 -28.90
CA GLY A 67 4.61 -8.19 -29.18
C GLY A 67 3.83 -8.56 -30.45
N PRO A 68 3.50 -9.86 -30.66
CA PRO A 68 2.92 -10.33 -31.92
C PRO A 68 1.52 -9.76 -32.18
N ASN A 69 0.71 -9.64 -31.12
CA ASN A 69 -0.64 -9.09 -31.17
C ASN A 69 -0.66 -7.61 -30.75
N GLN A 70 0.35 -6.83 -31.15
CA GLN A 70 0.40 -5.42 -30.79
C GLN A 70 -0.76 -4.64 -31.41
N CYS A 71 -1.22 -3.63 -30.70
CA CYS A 71 -2.23 -2.70 -31.18
C CYS A 71 -1.68 -1.78 -32.29
N ASP A 72 -2.57 -1.18 -33.07
CA ASP A 72 -2.25 -0.07 -33.95
C ASP A 72 -1.94 1.17 -33.11
N LYS A 73 -0.69 1.63 -33.17
CA LYS A 73 -0.18 2.71 -32.32
C LYS A 73 -0.17 4.03 -33.06
N ILE A 74 -0.36 5.10 -32.32
CA ILE A 74 -0.09 6.48 -32.74
C ILE A 74 1.02 7.06 -31.87
N GLN A 75 1.95 7.80 -32.48
CA GLN A 75 3.00 8.46 -31.70
C GLN A 75 2.47 9.76 -31.07
N ASN A 76 1.80 10.58 -31.90
CA ASN A 76 1.35 11.92 -31.53
C ASN A 76 -0.13 12.12 -31.86
N PHE A 77 -0.79 13.02 -31.13
CA PHE A 77 -2.20 13.36 -31.38
C PHE A 77 -2.44 14.09 -32.71
N GLU A 78 -1.41 14.72 -33.30
CA GLU A 78 -1.49 15.28 -34.65
C GLU A 78 -1.77 14.20 -35.69
N GLU A 79 -1.19 13.01 -35.52
CA GLU A 79 -1.46 11.85 -36.36
C GLU A 79 -2.92 11.37 -36.20
N ALA A 80 -3.45 11.43 -34.97
CA ALA A 80 -4.84 11.10 -34.70
C ALA A 80 -5.81 12.06 -35.40
N MET A 81 -5.51 13.36 -35.40
CA MET A 81 -6.31 14.36 -36.13
C MET A 81 -6.25 14.14 -37.65
N ALA A 82 -5.06 13.85 -38.19
CA ALA A 82 -4.90 13.55 -39.62
C ALA A 82 -5.71 12.31 -40.03
N LYS A 83 -5.76 11.29 -39.16
CA LYS A 83 -6.54 10.06 -39.36
C LYS A 83 -8.01 10.16 -38.93
N LYS A 84 -8.47 11.32 -38.45
CA LYS A 84 -9.83 11.58 -37.93
C LYS A 84 -10.27 10.58 -36.84
N ILE A 85 -9.35 10.24 -35.94
CA ILE A 85 -9.61 9.35 -34.81
C ILE A 85 -10.26 10.16 -33.68
N GLU A 86 -11.40 9.69 -33.18
CA GLU A 86 -12.09 10.30 -32.03
C GLU A 86 -11.35 10.00 -30.71
N ALA A 87 -11.46 10.90 -29.74
CA ALA A 87 -10.84 10.73 -28.42
C ALA A 87 -11.26 9.43 -27.71
N ASN A 88 -12.54 9.03 -27.87
CA ASN A 88 -13.10 7.81 -27.28
C ASN A 88 -12.49 6.52 -27.85
N ASN A 89 -11.82 6.59 -29.00
CA ASN A 89 -11.23 5.44 -29.66
C ASN A 89 -9.74 5.29 -29.30
N ILE A 90 -9.20 6.17 -28.45
CA ILE A 90 -7.80 6.09 -28.01
C ILE A 90 -7.75 5.33 -26.69
N VAL A 91 -6.95 4.27 -26.65
CA VAL A 91 -6.72 3.44 -25.47
C VAL A 91 -5.26 3.53 -25.09
N PHE A 92 -4.99 3.98 -23.88
CA PHE A 92 -3.64 4.00 -23.31
C PHE A 92 -3.36 2.63 -22.68
N ALA A 93 -2.55 1.83 -23.36
CA ALA A 93 -2.25 0.46 -22.97
C ALA A 93 -0.87 0.36 -22.32
N VAL A 94 -0.80 -0.34 -21.18
CA VAL A 94 0.43 -0.55 -20.40
C VAL A 94 0.51 -2.01 -20.00
N HIS A 95 1.63 -2.65 -20.32
CA HIS A 95 1.90 -4.03 -19.93
C HIS A 95 2.87 -4.04 -18.76
N ILE A 96 2.45 -4.64 -17.66
CA ILE A 96 3.23 -4.81 -16.44
C ILE A 96 3.52 -6.32 -16.31
N PRO A 97 4.78 -6.76 -16.27
CA PRO A 97 6.03 -5.98 -16.27
C PRO A 97 6.49 -5.57 -17.67
N LEU A 98 7.61 -4.85 -17.75
CA LEU A 98 8.33 -4.53 -18.98
C LEU A 98 8.69 -5.78 -19.82
N PRO A 99 8.97 -5.64 -21.13
CA PRO A 99 9.32 -6.76 -22.00
C PRO A 99 10.44 -7.64 -21.44
N ASN A 100 10.32 -8.96 -21.62
CA ASN A 100 11.27 -9.99 -21.16
C ASN A 100 11.41 -10.11 -19.63
N LYS A 101 10.49 -9.54 -18.85
CA LYS A 101 10.40 -9.73 -17.40
C LYS A 101 9.09 -10.43 -17.04
N GLU A 102 9.04 -11.03 -15.86
CA GLU A 102 7.82 -11.61 -15.28
C GLU A 102 7.63 -11.08 -13.85
N MET A 103 6.37 -10.88 -13.45
CA MET A 103 6.03 -10.64 -12.05
C MET A 103 6.07 -11.95 -11.27
N SER A 104 6.25 -11.85 -9.95
CA SER A 104 6.25 -13.01 -9.07
C SER A 104 5.48 -12.74 -7.78
N PRO A 105 4.91 -13.78 -7.14
CA PRO A 105 4.24 -13.65 -5.84
C PRO A 105 5.12 -13.10 -4.71
N TRP A 106 6.45 -13.12 -4.89
CA TRP A 106 7.40 -12.53 -3.95
C TRP A 106 7.30 -11.01 -3.84
N PHE A 107 6.68 -10.35 -4.82
CA PHE A 107 6.49 -8.91 -4.80
C PHE A 107 5.37 -8.44 -3.86
N GLN A 108 4.57 -9.37 -3.33
CA GLN A 108 3.47 -9.22 -2.36
C GLN A 108 2.37 -8.23 -2.78
N PHE A 109 2.69 -6.98 -3.09
CA PHE A 109 1.76 -5.96 -3.54
C PHE A 109 2.28 -5.25 -4.79
N MET A 110 1.34 -4.62 -5.50
CA MET A 110 1.63 -3.76 -6.63
C MET A 110 0.80 -2.48 -6.49
N LEU A 111 1.49 -1.36 -6.31
CA LEU A 111 0.90 -0.03 -6.30
C LEU A 111 1.22 0.64 -7.62
N VAL A 112 0.26 1.34 -8.21
CA VAL A 112 0.43 2.10 -9.44
C VAL A 112 -0.02 3.54 -9.21
N ILE A 113 0.86 4.46 -9.56
CA ILE A 113 0.63 5.90 -9.52
C ILE A 113 0.52 6.40 -10.96
N LEU A 114 -0.46 7.25 -11.22
CA LEU A 114 -0.71 7.86 -12.52
C LEU A 114 -0.17 9.29 -12.54
N GLN A 115 0.45 9.67 -13.65
CA GLN A 115 0.92 11.03 -13.92
C GLN A 115 0.51 11.44 -15.33
N PHE A 116 -0.22 12.54 -15.44
CA PHE A 116 -0.60 13.11 -16.72
C PHE A 116 0.43 14.14 -17.19
N ASP A 117 0.89 14.01 -18.43
CA ASP A 117 1.65 15.07 -19.10
C ASP A 117 0.67 15.94 -19.87
N ILE A 118 0.29 17.09 -19.32
CA ILE A 118 -0.68 18.02 -19.91
C ILE A 118 0.07 19.22 -20.48
N ALA A 119 -0.09 19.49 -21.78
CA ALA A 119 0.48 20.64 -22.44
C ALA A 119 -0.43 21.88 -22.29
N PHE A 120 0.19 23.04 -22.06
CA PHE A 120 -0.51 24.31 -22.01
C PHE A 120 -0.90 24.80 -23.40
N LYS A 121 -2.19 25.14 -23.55
CA LYS A 121 -2.78 25.79 -24.72
C LYS A 121 -3.66 26.95 -24.28
N MET A 122 -3.60 28.07 -25.01
CA MET A 122 -4.42 29.25 -24.66
C MET A 122 -5.91 28.99 -24.73
N TYR A 123 -6.35 28.23 -25.74
CA TYR A 123 -7.76 27.92 -26.00
C TYR A 123 -8.31 26.74 -25.19
N ASN A 124 -7.44 25.89 -24.63
CA ASN A 124 -7.82 24.69 -23.87
C ASN A 124 -7.00 24.62 -22.57
N GLN A 125 -7.35 25.49 -21.62
CA GLN A 125 -6.75 25.50 -20.30
C GLN A 125 -7.46 24.49 -19.39
N ILE A 126 -6.74 24.03 -18.37
CA ILE A 126 -7.32 23.24 -17.29
C ILE A 126 -8.25 24.14 -16.48
N GLU A 127 -9.52 23.76 -16.34
CA GLU A 127 -10.47 24.42 -15.44
C GLU A 127 -10.14 24.11 -13.97
N ASP A 128 -10.34 25.09 -13.08
CA ASP A 128 -10.11 24.92 -11.65
C ASP A 128 -11.04 23.83 -11.08
N GLY A 129 -10.46 22.82 -10.44
CA GLY A 129 -11.20 21.67 -9.92
C GLY A 129 -11.67 20.67 -10.97
N SER A 130 -11.08 20.68 -12.17
CA SER A 130 -11.39 19.70 -13.22
C SER A 130 -11.18 18.25 -12.76
N LEU A 131 -12.12 17.39 -13.17
CA LEU A 131 -12.14 15.97 -12.85
C LEU A 131 -11.87 15.16 -14.12
N ALA A 132 -10.80 14.37 -14.10
CA ALA A 132 -10.55 13.34 -15.09
C ALA A 132 -11.37 12.11 -14.75
N THR A 133 -12.32 11.76 -15.62
CA THR A 133 -13.03 10.47 -15.57
C THR A 133 -12.26 9.45 -16.41
N ILE A 134 -11.84 8.38 -15.79
CA ILE A 134 -10.95 7.37 -16.34
C ILE A 134 -11.71 6.06 -16.38
N ASP A 135 -11.86 5.51 -17.58
CA ASP A 135 -12.41 4.17 -17.81
C ASP A 135 -11.23 3.20 -17.86
N VAL A 136 -11.10 2.34 -16.85
CA VAL A 136 -9.93 1.48 -16.67
C VAL A 136 -10.32 0.01 -16.59
N GLY A 137 -9.60 -0.81 -17.36
CA GLY A 137 -9.63 -2.27 -17.26
C GLY A 137 -8.26 -2.81 -16.89
N LEU A 138 -8.22 -3.69 -15.89
CA LEU A 138 -7.07 -4.50 -15.52
C LEU A 138 -7.34 -5.95 -15.89
N ALA A 139 -6.43 -6.56 -16.62
CA ALA A 139 -6.43 -7.98 -16.92
C ALA A 139 -5.13 -8.64 -16.47
N TYR A 140 -5.18 -9.96 -16.28
CA TYR A 140 -4.02 -10.78 -15.97
C TYR A 140 -3.92 -11.99 -16.89
N ARG A 141 -2.71 -12.56 -16.96
CA ARG A 141 -2.43 -13.86 -17.56
C ARG A 141 -1.12 -14.42 -17.01
N ASP A 142 -0.97 -15.74 -17.08
CA ASP A 142 0.24 -16.44 -16.65
C ASP A 142 1.10 -16.97 -17.80
N ASP A 143 0.49 -17.13 -18.98
CA ASP A 143 1.20 -17.53 -20.20
C ASP A 143 1.18 -16.39 -21.22
N THR A 144 2.19 -16.34 -22.07
CA THR A 144 2.36 -15.32 -23.11
C THR A 144 1.38 -15.49 -24.28
N VAL A 145 0.83 -16.69 -24.45
CA VAL A 145 -0.05 -17.07 -25.56
C VAL A 145 -1.53 -17.12 -25.15
N SER A 146 -1.83 -17.27 -23.85
CA SER A 146 -3.20 -17.34 -23.37
C SER A 146 -3.93 -16.00 -23.56
N GLU A 147 -5.25 -16.09 -23.64
CA GLU A 147 -6.12 -14.92 -23.59
C GLU A 147 -6.01 -14.21 -22.24
N TRP A 148 -6.34 -12.92 -22.26
CA TRP A 148 -6.35 -12.07 -21.08
C TRP A 148 -7.65 -12.27 -20.31
N THR A 149 -7.54 -12.50 -19.00
CA THR A 149 -8.71 -12.59 -18.11
C THR A 149 -8.88 -11.27 -17.37
N GLU A 150 -10.09 -10.72 -17.42
CA GLU A 150 -10.42 -9.49 -16.69
C GLU A 150 -10.33 -9.71 -15.17
N MET A 151 -9.61 -8.82 -14.50
CA MET A 151 -9.49 -8.79 -13.04
C MET A 151 -10.48 -7.80 -12.44
N ALA A 152 -10.51 -6.59 -12.99
CA ALA A 152 -11.35 -5.49 -12.54
C ALA A 152 -11.55 -4.49 -13.68
N HIS A 153 -12.74 -3.91 -13.72
CA HIS A 153 -13.09 -2.82 -14.63
C HIS A 153 -13.93 -1.80 -13.88
N SER A 154 -13.53 -0.54 -13.89
CA SER A 154 -14.27 0.53 -13.21
C SER A 154 -14.11 1.88 -13.90
N PHE A 155 -15.08 2.76 -13.64
CA PHE A 155 -15.02 4.17 -14.00
C PHE A 155 -14.59 4.96 -12.78
N GLU A 156 -13.39 5.53 -12.84
CA GLU A 156 -12.78 6.24 -11.74
C GLU A 156 -12.73 7.74 -12.01
N GLN A 157 -12.96 8.55 -11.00
CA GLN A 157 -12.81 10.00 -11.11
C GLN A 157 -11.59 10.43 -10.30
N ARG A 158 -10.77 11.30 -10.89
CA ARG A 158 -9.58 11.88 -10.25
C ARG A 158 -9.54 13.38 -10.47
N LYS A 159 -9.34 14.12 -9.39
CA LYS A 159 -9.17 15.57 -9.45
C LYS A 159 -7.80 15.91 -9.99
N LEU A 160 -7.75 16.78 -11.00
CA LEU A 160 -6.51 17.28 -11.59
C LEU A 160 -6.06 18.52 -10.81
N SER A 161 -5.07 18.35 -9.95
CA SER A 161 -4.37 19.45 -9.29
C SER A 161 -3.09 19.74 -10.10
N CYS A 162 -3.16 20.78 -10.94
CA CYS A 162 -2.10 21.14 -11.87
C CYS A 162 -1.83 22.64 -11.80
N ASN A 163 -0.56 23.01 -11.65
CA ASN A 163 -0.12 24.40 -11.66
C ASN A 163 0.72 24.70 -12.91
N PHE A 164 0.54 25.89 -13.48
CA PHE A 164 1.38 26.40 -14.54
C PHE A 164 2.26 27.51 -13.97
N THR A 165 3.51 27.17 -13.67
CA THR A 165 4.49 28.06 -13.03
C THR A 165 4.94 29.23 -13.93
N THR A 166 4.77 29.07 -15.25
CA THR A 166 5.19 30.06 -16.25
C THR A 166 4.05 31.04 -16.58
N ALA A 167 4.38 32.26 -17.04
CA ALA A 167 3.38 33.19 -17.52
C ALA A 167 2.60 32.61 -18.73
N LYS A 168 1.27 32.68 -18.66
CA LYS A 168 0.34 32.24 -19.71
C LYS A 168 0.41 33.19 -20.93
N THR A 169 1.45 33.03 -21.76
CA THR A 169 1.65 33.76 -23.02
C THR A 169 1.68 32.78 -24.20
N PHE A 170 1.40 33.26 -25.42
CA PHE A 170 1.44 32.41 -26.62
C PHE A 170 2.83 31.80 -26.89
N GLU A 171 3.90 32.46 -26.46
CA GLU A 171 5.28 31.94 -26.57
C GLU A 171 5.54 30.70 -25.71
N ASN A 172 4.77 30.53 -24.64
CA ASN A 172 4.92 29.42 -23.70
C ASN A 172 3.92 28.27 -23.98
N GLU A 173 3.19 28.31 -25.09
CA GLU A 173 2.36 27.18 -25.52
C GLU A 173 3.20 25.91 -25.73
N GLY A 174 2.61 24.77 -25.37
CA GLY A 174 3.27 23.46 -25.49
C GLY A 174 4.14 23.09 -24.29
N ARG A 175 4.42 24.01 -23.35
CA ARG A 175 5.04 23.65 -22.06
C ARG A 175 4.08 22.83 -21.21
N TYR A 176 4.62 21.94 -20.40
CA TYR A 176 3.81 21.08 -19.54
C TYR A 176 3.37 21.79 -18.26
N TYR A 177 2.17 21.46 -17.80
CA TYR A 177 1.73 21.74 -16.45
C TYR A 177 2.52 20.88 -15.45
N GLU A 178 2.76 21.44 -14.27
CA GLU A 178 3.25 20.69 -13.11
C GLU A 178 2.04 20.15 -12.34
N CYS A 179 1.70 18.89 -12.58
CA CYS A 179 0.58 18.20 -11.96
C CYS A 179 1.03 17.30 -10.80
N ASP A 180 0.19 17.22 -9.77
CA ASP A 180 0.38 16.29 -8.67
C ASP A 180 0.22 14.83 -9.13
N LEU A 181 0.90 13.92 -8.43
CA LEU A 181 0.81 12.49 -8.67
C LEU A 181 -0.54 11.94 -8.19
N LEU A 182 -1.20 11.13 -9.01
CA LEU A 182 -2.52 10.59 -8.71
C LEU A 182 -2.42 9.13 -8.26
N PRO A 183 -2.93 8.76 -7.06
CA PRO A 183 -3.05 7.36 -6.69
C PRO A 183 -4.05 6.68 -7.64
N PHE A 184 -3.60 5.59 -8.26
CA PHE A 184 -4.36 4.96 -9.33
C PHE A 184 -4.87 3.57 -8.96
N MET A 185 -3.99 2.69 -8.51
CA MET A 185 -4.35 1.31 -8.21
C MET A 185 -3.46 0.72 -7.12
N GLU A 186 -4.03 -0.09 -6.23
CA GLU A 186 -3.30 -0.91 -5.27
C GLU A 186 -3.84 -2.34 -5.28
N VAL A 187 -2.99 -3.30 -5.62
CA VAL A 187 -3.32 -4.73 -5.60
C VAL A 187 -2.54 -5.39 -4.48
N GLY A 188 -3.26 -5.98 -3.52
CA GLY A 188 -2.67 -6.58 -2.31
C GLY A 188 -2.03 -7.97 -2.50
N SER A 189 -1.99 -8.49 -3.73
CA SER A 189 -1.39 -9.78 -4.07
C SER A 189 -0.96 -9.80 -5.55
N VAL A 190 0.31 -10.15 -5.80
CA VAL A 190 0.85 -10.30 -7.17
C VAL A 190 0.86 -11.78 -7.56
N ALA A 191 -0.32 -12.34 -7.79
CA ALA A 191 -0.47 -13.77 -8.06
C ALA A 191 -0.05 -14.20 -9.46
N HIS A 192 -0.16 -13.29 -10.44
CA HIS A 192 0.04 -13.61 -11.86
C HIS A 192 1.34 -13.05 -12.41
N LYS A 193 1.82 -13.62 -13.50
CA LYS A 193 3.09 -13.20 -14.13
C LYS A 193 2.97 -11.94 -14.94
N TYR A 194 1.84 -11.72 -15.59
CA TYR A 194 1.61 -10.61 -16.50
C TYR A 194 0.28 -9.94 -16.22
N TYR A 195 0.30 -8.62 -16.28
CA TYR A 195 -0.84 -7.73 -16.11
C TYR A 195 -0.91 -6.75 -17.27
N LEU A 196 -2.12 -6.50 -17.76
CA LEU A 196 -2.39 -5.52 -18.80
C LEU A 196 -3.37 -4.50 -18.25
N LEU A 197 -3.01 -3.24 -18.42
CA LEU A 197 -3.80 -2.11 -17.99
C LEU A 197 -4.19 -1.29 -19.22
N ASN A 198 -5.48 -1.20 -19.48
CA ASN A 198 -6.05 -0.39 -20.53
C ASN A 198 -6.80 0.78 -19.91
N ILE A 199 -6.41 1.99 -20.30
CA ILE A 199 -6.96 3.23 -19.78
C ILE A 199 -7.60 3.99 -20.93
N ARG A 200 -8.85 4.39 -20.76
CA ARG A 200 -9.62 5.20 -21.70
C ARG A 200 -10.05 6.50 -21.01
N LEU A 201 -10.08 7.58 -21.77
CA LEU A 201 -10.56 8.88 -21.33
C LEU A 201 -11.83 9.22 -22.12
N PRO A 202 -13.01 8.74 -21.69
CA PRO A 202 -14.24 8.96 -22.42
C PRO A 202 -14.62 10.44 -22.39
N VAL A 203 -14.91 11.02 -23.55
CA VAL A 203 -15.35 12.41 -23.69
C VAL A 203 -16.84 12.45 -23.99
N ASN A 204 -17.57 13.25 -23.21
CA ASN A 204 -19.00 13.48 -23.44
C ASN A 204 -19.37 14.93 -23.11
N GLU A 205 -19.55 15.75 -24.14
CA GLU A 205 -19.90 17.17 -24.00
C GLU A 205 -21.25 17.40 -23.30
N ARG A 206 -22.24 16.53 -23.55
CA ARG A 206 -23.59 16.67 -22.95
C ARG A 206 -23.56 16.48 -21.44
N LYS A 207 -22.76 15.53 -20.98
CA LYS A 207 -22.57 15.22 -19.55
C LYS A 207 -21.39 15.97 -18.93
N LYS A 208 -20.70 16.84 -19.70
CA LYS A 208 -19.45 17.51 -19.32
C LYS A 208 -18.38 16.56 -18.76
N VAL A 209 -18.25 15.36 -19.33
CA VAL A 209 -17.24 14.38 -18.93
C VAL A 209 -15.96 14.63 -19.73
N ASN A 210 -14.84 14.80 -19.04
CA ASN A 210 -13.51 15.08 -19.63
C ASN A 210 -13.49 16.28 -20.59
N VAL A 211 -14.27 17.32 -20.27
CA VAL A 211 -14.23 18.61 -20.98
C VAL A 211 -13.40 19.57 -20.15
N GLY A 212 -12.49 20.33 -20.78
CA GLY A 212 -11.67 21.33 -20.08
C GLY A 212 -10.56 20.75 -19.19
N ILE A 213 -10.14 19.51 -19.43
CA ILE A 213 -9.02 18.85 -18.71
C ILE A 213 -7.63 19.19 -19.32
N GLY A 214 -7.54 20.20 -20.18
CA GLY A 214 -6.33 20.57 -20.91
C GLY A 214 -6.00 19.65 -22.09
N GLU A 215 -4.82 19.84 -22.69
CA GLU A 215 -4.31 18.99 -23.78
C GLU A 215 -3.37 17.92 -23.24
N ILE A 216 -3.91 16.75 -22.88
CA ILE A 216 -3.12 15.59 -22.45
C ILE A 216 -2.26 15.12 -23.63
N LYS A 217 -0.94 15.04 -23.45
CA LYS A 217 0.03 14.52 -24.43
C LYS A 217 0.37 13.07 -24.17
N ASP A 218 0.64 12.71 -22.92
CA ASP A 218 1.04 11.36 -22.55
C ASP A 218 0.52 11.02 -21.15
N ILE A 219 0.43 9.72 -20.88
CA ILE A 219 0.12 9.18 -19.56
C ILE A 219 1.31 8.35 -19.12
N ARG A 220 1.90 8.72 -18.00
CA ARG A 220 2.97 7.97 -17.34
C ARG A 220 2.40 7.24 -16.14
N LEU A 221 2.92 6.06 -15.88
CA LEU A 221 2.61 5.29 -14.69
C LEU A 221 3.88 4.89 -13.97
N VAL A 222 3.82 4.88 -12.65
CA VAL A 222 4.90 4.36 -11.80
C VAL A 222 4.34 3.17 -11.05
N SER A 223 4.82 1.98 -11.40
CA SER A 223 4.51 0.76 -10.65
C SER A 223 5.54 0.57 -9.56
N ILE A 224 5.07 0.48 -8.32
CA ILE A 224 5.86 0.22 -7.13
C ILE A 224 5.47 -1.14 -6.61
N HIS A 225 6.45 -2.02 -6.44
CA HIS A 225 6.23 -3.33 -5.86
C HIS A 225 7.32 -3.64 -4.85
N GLN A 226 7.03 -4.54 -3.90
CA GLN A 226 8.04 -4.99 -2.95
C GLN A 226 9.12 -5.77 -3.71
N ASN A 227 10.36 -5.65 -3.27
CA ASN A 227 11.44 -6.40 -3.88
C ASN A 227 11.41 -7.85 -3.37
N GLY A 228 11.36 -8.82 -4.27
CA GLY A 228 11.23 -10.22 -3.90
C GLY A 228 12.40 -10.75 -3.07
N GLY A 229 13.60 -10.19 -3.24
CA GLY A 229 14.74 -10.50 -2.38
C GLY A 229 14.55 -9.99 -0.95
N PHE A 230 14.00 -8.79 -0.77
CA PHE A 230 13.69 -8.23 0.54
C PHE A 230 12.60 -9.06 1.22
N THR A 231 11.54 -9.43 0.49
CA THR A 231 10.46 -10.29 1.00
C THR A 231 10.98 -11.62 1.54
N LYS A 232 11.93 -12.27 0.84
CA LYS A 232 12.54 -13.53 1.29
C LYS A 232 13.29 -13.37 2.61
N VAL A 233 14.11 -12.32 2.74
CA VAL A 233 14.86 -12.05 3.98
C VAL A 233 13.88 -11.72 5.11
N TRP A 234 12.85 -10.93 4.83
CA TRP A 234 11.81 -10.58 5.78
C TRP A 234 11.06 -11.81 6.32
N PHE A 235 10.66 -12.72 5.44
CA PHE A 235 10.00 -13.96 5.82
C PHE A 235 10.91 -14.87 6.63
N ALA A 236 12.18 -14.99 6.25
CA ALA A 236 13.17 -15.75 7.00
C ALA A 236 13.35 -15.20 8.42
N MET A 237 13.44 -13.88 8.56
CA MET A 237 13.56 -13.21 9.86
C MET A 237 12.32 -13.48 10.74
N LYS A 238 11.11 -13.32 10.20
CA LYS A 238 9.85 -13.66 10.90
C LYS A 238 9.79 -15.11 11.34
N THR A 239 10.17 -16.03 10.44
CA THR A 239 10.18 -17.48 10.71
C THR A 239 11.18 -17.85 11.80
N PHE A 240 12.34 -17.19 11.85
CA PHE A 240 13.34 -17.40 12.89
C PHE A 240 12.93 -16.81 14.25
N LEU A 241 12.35 -15.60 14.25
CA LEU A 241 11.99 -14.91 15.49
C LEU A 241 10.76 -15.52 16.18
N THR A 242 9.77 -15.98 15.40
CA THR A 242 8.51 -16.55 15.93
C THR A 242 8.72 -17.63 17.01
N PRO A 243 9.46 -18.73 16.77
CA PRO A 243 9.64 -19.76 17.78
C PRO A 243 10.37 -19.24 19.02
N SER A 244 11.35 -18.34 18.86
CA SER A 244 12.08 -17.79 20.00
C SER A 244 11.17 -16.96 20.92
N ILE A 245 10.34 -16.08 20.36
CA ILE A 245 9.37 -15.26 21.10
C ILE A 245 8.28 -16.13 21.73
N LEU A 246 7.80 -17.15 21.01
CA LEU A 246 6.79 -18.07 21.52
C LEU A 246 7.32 -18.90 22.72
N ILE A 247 8.55 -19.41 22.64
CA ILE A 247 9.18 -20.16 23.74
C ILE A 247 9.33 -19.29 24.99
N ILE A 248 9.86 -18.07 24.84
CA ILE A 248 10.06 -17.17 26.00
C ILE A 248 8.71 -16.72 26.59
N MET A 249 7.69 -16.50 25.76
CA MET A 249 6.34 -16.15 26.22
C MET A 249 5.70 -17.29 27.03
N ILE A 250 5.74 -18.53 26.52
CA ILE A 250 5.24 -19.71 27.23
C ILE A 250 5.99 -19.91 28.55
N TRP A 251 7.32 -19.79 28.52
CA TRP A 251 8.15 -19.89 29.72
C TRP A 251 7.79 -18.81 30.75
N TYR A 252 7.65 -17.56 30.30
CA TYR A 252 7.30 -16.42 31.15
C TYR A 252 5.95 -16.64 31.84
N TRP A 253 4.93 -17.03 31.09
CA TRP A 253 3.60 -17.28 31.66
C TRP A 253 3.60 -18.47 32.61
N ARG A 254 4.28 -19.56 32.24
CA ARG A 254 4.42 -20.73 33.11
C ARG A 254 5.11 -20.38 34.43
N ARG A 255 6.14 -19.51 34.40
CA ARG A 255 6.83 -19.03 35.63
C ARG A 255 5.89 -18.23 36.53
N ILE A 256 5.03 -17.39 35.96
CA ILE A 256 4.07 -16.60 36.72
C ILE A 256 3.03 -17.50 37.39
N LEU A 257 2.48 -18.47 36.66
CA LEU A 257 1.48 -19.40 37.20
C LEU A 257 1.99 -20.32 38.32
N MET A 258 3.30 -20.55 38.41
CA MET A 258 3.91 -21.33 39.50
C MET A 258 4.05 -20.56 40.82
N MET A 259 3.79 -19.25 40.82
CA MET A 259 3.80 -18.45 42.05
C MET A 259 2.47 -18.62 42.80
N SER A 260 2.51 -18.55 44.13
CA SER A 260 1.31 -18.64 44.98
C SER A 260 0.41 -17.39 44.93
N ARG A 261 0.91 -16.28 44.38
CA ARG A 261 0.18 -15.02 44.21
C ARG A 261 -0.53 -14.97 42.85
N PRO A 262 -1.67 -14.25 42.72
CA PRO A 262 -2.25 -13.97 41.43
C PRO A 262 -1.34 -13.04 40.59
N PRO A 263 -1.39 -13.13 39.25
CA PRO A 263 -0.60 -12.29 38.36
C PRO A 263 -0.96 -10.81 38.51
N VAL A 264 0.06 -9.96 38.63
CA VAL A 264 -0.11 -8.49 38.74
C VAL A 264 -0.46 -7.87 37.39
N LEU A 265 -0.97 -6.63 37.39
CA LEU A 265 -1.39 -5.95 36.16
C LEU A 265 -0.25 -5.86 35.14
N LEU A 266 0.94 -5.44 35.59
CA LEU A 266 2.10 -5.32 34.71
C LEU A 266 2.50 -6.65 34.07
N GLU A 267 2.45 -7.75 34.81
CA GLU A 267 2.78 -9.08 34.30
C GLU A 267 1.83 -9.51 33.18
N LYS A 268 0.52 -9.21 33.34
CA LYS A 268 -0.51 -9.47 32.34
C LYS A 268 -0.33 -8.60 31.09
N VAL A 269 0.03 -7.33 31.24
CA VAL A 269 0.25 -6.42 30.11
C VAL A 269 1.50 -6.81 29.32
N ILE A 270 2.58 -7.24 29.99
CA ILE A 270 3.77 -7.79 29.33
C ILE A 270 3.42 -9.07 28.55
N LEU A 271 2.58 -9.94 29.12
CA LEU A 271 2.09 -11.12 28.39
C LEU A 271 1.32 -10.70 27.13
N ALA A 272 0.39 -9.75 27.26
CA ALA A 272 -0.41 -9.27 26.15
C ALA A 272 0.47 -8.64 25.04
N LEU A 273 1.49 -7.86 25.41
CA LEU A 273 2.49 -7.34 24.46
C LEU A 273 3.26 -8.47 23.77
N GLY A 274 3.64 -9.52 24.50
CA GLY A 274 4.27 -10.73 23.95
C GLY A 274 3.37 -11.47 22.96
N ILE A 275 2.07 -11.56 23.24
CA ILE A 275 1.07 -12.14 22.33
C ILE A 275 0.97 -11.30 21.05
N SER A 276 0.85 -9.98 21.16
CA SER A 276 0.80 -9.08 19.99
C SER A 276 2.08 -9.15 19.15
N MET A 277 3.25 -9.20 19.79
CA MET A 277 4.54 -9.36 19.09
C MET A 277 4.63 -10.72 18.39
N THR A 278 4.15 -11.79 19.03
CA THR A 278 4.06 -13.12 18.40
C THR A 278 3.14 -13.05 17.18
N PHE A 279 1.97 -12.41 17.30
CA PHE A 279 0.98 -12.31 16.23
C PHE A 279 1.51 -11.60 14.96
N ILE A 280 2.34 -10.56 15.11
CA ILE A 280 3.05 -9.91 13.99
C ILE A 280 4.05 -10.85 13.31
N ASN A 281 4.80 -11.60 14.12
CA ASN A 281 5.90 -12.40 13.65
C ASN A 281 5.46 -13.71 13.00
N ILE A 282 4.26 -14.22 13.32
CA ILE A 282 3.71 -15.41 12.64
C ILE A 282 3.77 -15.17 11.13
N PRO A 283 4.50 -16.01 10.37
CA PRO A 283 4.80 -15.73 8.97
C PRO A 283 3.66 -16.24 8.08
N VAL A 284 2.45 -15.72 8.30
CA VAL A 284 1.23 -16.03 7.51
C VAL A 284 1.42 -15.67 6.04
N GLU A 285 2.30 -14.72 5.76
CA GLU A 285 2.64 -14.26 4.42
C GLU A 285 3.27 -15.36 3.55
N TRP A 286 3.81 -16.45 4.12
CA TRP A 286 4.24 -17.60 3.32
C TRP A 286 3.12 -18.17 2.45
N PHE A 287 1.87 -18.12 2.94
CA PHE A 287 0.73 -18.60 2.19
C PHE A 287 0.41 -17.73 0.97
N SER A 288 0.78 -16.44 0.96
CA SER A 288 0.54 -15.56 -0.20
C SER A 288 1.41 -15.90 -1.40
N VAL A 289 2.46 -16.72 -1.23
CA VAL A 289 3.30 -17.20 -2.34
C VAL A 289 2.57 -18.29 -3.13
N GLY A 290 1.74 -19.10 -2.47
CA GLY A 290 1.01 -20.20 -3.10
C GLY A 290 -0.46 -19.90 -3.40
N PHE A 291 -1.07 -18.97 -2.64
CA PHE A 291 -2.48 -18.61 -2.78
C PHE A 291 -2.64 -17.12 -3.04
N ASN A 292 -3.56 -16.76 -3.94
CA ASN A 292 -3.89 -15.37 -4.22
C ASN A 292 -4.80 -14.79 -3.12
N TRP A 293 -4.22 -14.20 -2.08
CA TRP A 293 -4.96 -13.56 -0.98
C TRP A 293 -4.73 -12.05 -0.99
N THR A 294 -5.70 -11.31 -1.51
CA THR A 294 -5.65 -9.83 -1.64
C THR A 294 -5.72 -9.10 -0.29
N TRP A 295 -6.25 -9.73 0.76
CA TRP A 295 -6.41 -9.16 2.11
C TRP A 295 -5.15 -9.21 2.99
N MET A 296 -4.03 -9.73 2.45
CA MET A 296 -2.79 -9.88 3.22
C MET A 296 -2.24 -8.55 3.74
N LEU A 297 -2.36 -7.47 2.96
CA LEU A 297 -1.91 -6.14 3.35
C LEU A 297 -2.69 -5.62 4.55
N LEU A 298 -4.03 -5.62 4.45
CA LEU A 298 -4.94 -5.22 5.53
C LEU A 298 -4.68 -6.02 6.81
N PHE A 299 -4.47 -7.34 6.69
CA PHE A 299 -4.13 -8.18 7.84
C PHE A 299 -2.75 -7.87 8.43
N GLY A 300 -1.80 -7.44 7.61
CA GLY A 300 -0.52 -6.89 8.06
C GLY A 300 -0.69 -5.62 8.89
N ASP A 301 -1.49 -4.67 8.40
CA ASP A 301 -1.72 -3.38 9.08
C ASP A 301 -2.45 -3.57 10.41
N ILE A 302 -3.51 -4.38 10.44
CA ILE A 302 -4.26 -4.69 11.67
C ILE A 302 -3.33 -5.30 12.72
N ARG A 303 -2.45 -6.23 12.33
CA ARG A 303 -1.46 -6.84 13.23
C ARG A 303 -0.52 -5.79 13.83
N GLN A 304 -0.03 -4.87 13.01
CA GLN A 304 0.84 -3.78 13.45
C GLN A 304 0.11 -2.78 14.35
N GLY A 305 -1.10 -2.37 13.99
CA GLY A 305 -1.95 -1.47 14.76
C GLY A 305 -2.26 -2.02 16.16
N ILE A 306 -2.59 -3.31 16.27
CA ILE A 306 -2.81 -3.97 17.58
C ILE A 306 -1.53 -3.91 18.43
N PHE A 307 -0.37 -4.18 17.86
CA PHE A 307 0.89 -4.12 18.60
C PHE A 307 1.23 -2.70 19.07
N TYR A 308 1.06 -1.68 18.22
CA TYR A 308 1.33 -0.30 18.62
C TYR A 308 0.38 0.17 19.73
N SER A 309 -0.91 -0.16 19.63
CA SER A 309 -1.89 0.11 20.69
C SER A 309 -1.50 -0.55 22.02
N MET A 310 -1.08 -1.82 21.97
CA MET A 310 -0.62 -2.56 23.16
C MET A 310 0.71 -2.05 23.71
N LEU A 311 1.65 -1.62 22.87
CA LEU A 311 2.94 -1.07 23.26
C LEU A 311 2.78 0.29 23.98
N LEU A 312 1.97 1.18 23.42
CA LEU A 312 1.66 2.48 24.04
C LEU A 312 0.93 2.28 25.38
N SER A 313 -0.04 1.36 25.41
CA SER A 313 -0.73 1.00 26.65
C SER A 313 0.23 0.44 27.70
N PHE A 314 1.19 -0.40 27.29
CA PHE A 314 2.23 -0.92 28.16
C PHE A 314 3.10 0.20 28.74
N TRP A 315 3.57 1.16 27.95
CA TRP A 315 4.40 2.26 28.44
C TRP A 315 3.68 3.12 29.46
N ILE A 316 2.42 3.47 29.21
CA ILE A 316 1.63 4.27 30.15
C ILE A 316 1.42 3.53 31.47
N ILE A 317 1.00 2.26 31.41
CA ILE A 317 0.76 1.45 32.60
C ILE A 317 2.08 1.22 33.37
N PHE A 318 3.18 0.98 32.65
CA PHE A 318 4.50 0.81 33.26
C PHE A 318 4.95 2.08 34.02
N CYS A 319 4.86 3.24 33.38
CA CYS A 319 5.18 4.52 34.02
C CYS A 319 4.24 4.79 35.21
N GLY A 320 2.95 4.54 35.04
CA GLY A 320 1.94 4.73 36.09
C GLY A 320 2.20 3.88 37.33
N GLU A 321 2.45 2.57 37.16
CA GLU A 321 2.73 1.66 38.28
C GLU A 321 4.04 1.99 39.02
N HIS A 322 5.04 2.59 38.35
CA HIS A 322 6.33 2.96 38.96
C HIS A 322 6.40 4.39 39.51
N LEU A 323 5.54 5.30 39.05
CA LEU A 323 5.53 6.71 39.48
C LEU A 323 4.36 7.07 40.39
N MET A 324 3.21 6.38 40.29
CA MET A 324 2.03 6.72 41.08
C MET A 324 2.07 6.05 42.46
N ASP A 325 2.17 6.89 43.49
CA ASP A 325 2.04 6.53 44.89
C ASP A 325 0.57 6.46 45.36
N GLN A 326 -0.36 6.18 44.43
CA GLN A 326 -1.78 6.02 44.74
C GLN A 326 -2.07 4.64 45.33
N THR A 327 -2.94 4.61 46.33
CA THR A 327 -3.38 3.44 47.11
C THR A 327 -4.13 2.37 46.30
N GLU A 328 -4.53 2.64 45.05
CA GLU A 328 -5.23 1.70 44.16
C GLU A 328 -4.35 1.15 43.02
N ARG A 329 -3.24 0.49 43.36
CA ARG A 329 -2.41 -0.25 42.38
C ARG A 329 -3.15 -1.50 41.84
N ASN A 330 -2.74 -2.01 40.68
CA ASN A 330 -3.25 -3.26 40.06
C ASN A 330 -4.69 -3.25 39.51
N ARG A 331 -5.36 -2.10 39.39
CA ARG A 331 -6.69 -2.01 38.75
C ARG A 331 -6.62 -1.32 37.40
N PHE A 332 -7.01 -2.04 36.34
CA PHE A 332 -7.09 -1.48 34.98
C PHE A 332 -8.00 -0.24 34.89
N SER A 333 -9.07 -0.20 35.70
CA SER A 333 -10.01 0.93 35.77
C SER A 333 -9.35 2.28 36.07
N VAL A 334 -8.25 2.28 36.85
CA VAL A 334 -7.51 3.50 37.20
C VAL A 334 -6.83 4.11 35.96
N TYR A 335 -6.37 3.27 35.04
CA TYR A 335 -5.67 3.67 33.82
C TYR A 335 -6.62 3.94 32.65
N TRP A 336 -7.93 3.75 32.80
CA TRP A 336 -8.91 3.93 31.72
C TRP A 336 -8.86 5.33 31.10
N LYS A 337 -8.61 6.37 31.89
CA LYS A 337 -8.47 7.75 31.39
C LYS A 337 -7.26 7.94 30.46
N GLN A 338 -6.21 7.13 30.63
CA GLN A 338 -4.98 7.24 29.85
C GLN A 338 -4.96 6.24 28.68
N VAL A 339 -5.51 5.05 28.86
CA VAL A 339 -5.62 4.01 27.82
C VAL A 339 -6.80 4.27 26.88
N GLY A 340 -7.87 4.91 27.35
CA GLY A 340 -9.06 5.23 26.56
C GLY A 340 -8.77 5.97 25.26
N PRO A 341 -7.98 7.07 25.27
CA PRO A 341 -7.57 7.76 24.05
C PRO A 341 -6.77 6.89 23.08
N ILE A 342 -5.92 5.99 23.58
CA ILE A 342 -5.14 5.07 22.73
C ILE A 342 -6.08 4.10 22.02
N VAL A 343 -7.00 3.48 22.76
CA VAL A 343 -7.97 2.54 22.19
C VAL A 343 -8.87 3.24 21.18
N PHE A 344 -9.37 4.44 21.52
CA PHE A 344 -10.19 5.24 20.62
C PHE A 344 -9.45 5.61 19.34
N GLY A 345 -8.23 6.15 19.45
CA GLY A 345 -7.41 6.48 18.28
C GLY A 345 -7.09 5.25 17.42
N SER A 346 -6.77 4.11 18.04
CA SER A 346 -6.54 2.86 17.29
C SER A 346 -7.80 2.35 16.59
N PHE A 347 -8.99 2.60 17.16
CA PHE A 347 -10.26 2.25 16.54
C PHE A 347 -10.60 3.17 15.37
N CYS A 348 -10.33 4.48 15.47
CA CYS A 348 -10.45 5.42 14.36
C CYS A 348 -9.54 5.03 13.20
N LEU A 349 -8.26 4.73 13.47
CA LEU A 349 -7.32 4.25 12.44
C LEU A 349 -7.76 2.93 11.82
N PHE A 350 -8.30 2.00 12.62
CA PHE A 350 -8.85 0.75 12.10
C PHE A 350 -10.03 0.98 11.14
N ILE A 351 -10.95 1.91 11.47
CA ILE A 351 -12.05 2.28 10.57
C ILE A 351 -11.49 2.88 9.28
N PHE A 352 -10.52 3.78 9.39
CA PHE A 352 -9.87 4.38 8.23
C PHE A 352 -9.25 3.33 7.31
N ASP A 353 -8.46 2.39 7.84
CA ASP A 353 -7.86 1.30 7.06
C ASP A 353 -8.92 0.40 6.41
N MET A 354 -10.02 0.11 7.11
CA MET A 354 -11.14 -0.66 6.58
C MET A 354 -11.88 0.09 5.46
N CYS A 355 -11.99 1.42 5.54
CA CYS A 355 -12.60 2.24 4.51
C CYS A 355 -11.71 2.40 3.28
N GLU A 356 -10.39 2.54 3.43
CA GLU A 356 -9.46 2.68 2.31
C GLU A 356 -9.09 1.30 1.75
N ARG A 357 -8.30 0.52 2.49
CA ARG A 357 -7.75 -0.77 2.04
C ARG A 357 -8.80 -1.87 2.01
N GLY A 358 -9.82 -1.81 2.87
CA GLY A 358 -10.91 -2.79 2.85
C GLY A 358 -11.78 -2.68 1.58
N VAL A 359 -12.03 -1.46 1.09
CA VAL A 359 -12.77 -1.25 -0.17
C VAL A 359 -11.89 -1.56 -1.39
N GLN A 360 -10.58 -1.34 -1.30
CA GLN A 360 -9.63 -1.71 -2.36
C GLN A 360 -9.61 -3.22 -2.67
N LEU A 361 -10.09 -4.07 -1.75
CA LEU A 361 -10.20 -5.51 -1.99
C LEU A 361 -11.23 -5.87 -3.07
N THR A 362 -12.29 -5.07 -3.22
CA THR A 362 -13.32 -5.27 -4.24
C THR A 362 -13.07 -4.42 -5.47
N ASN A 363 -12.60 -3.19 -5.29
CA ASN A 363 -12.19 -2.31 -6.37
C ASN A 363 -10.74 -1.83 -6.18
N PRO A 364 -9.75 -2.42 -6.89
CA PRO A 364 -8.34 -2.06 -6.71
C PRO A 364 -8.01 -0.62 -7.11
N PHE A 365 -8.93 0.05 -7.81
CA PHE A 365 -8.79 1.45 -8.20
C PHE A 365 -9.46 2.41 -7.22
N TYR A 366 -10.06 1.94 -6.13
CA TYR A 366 -10.69 2.82 -5.15
C TYR A 366 -9.64 3.66 -4.39
N SER A 367 -9.98 4.91 -4.12
CA SER A 367 -9.28 5.74 -3.15
C SER A 367 -10.25 6.71 -2.48
N ILE A 368 -10.23 6.78 -1.15
CA ILE A 368 -11.06 7.67 -0.34
C ILE A 368 -10.77 9.15 -0.65
N TRP A 369 -9.52 9.44 -1.03
CA TRP A 369 -9.01 10.75 -1.41
C TRP A 369 -9.54 11.24 -2.76
N ALA A 370 -10.19 10.38 -3.55
CA ALA A 370 -10.75 10.76 -4.84
C ALA A 370 -12.05 11.58 -4.72
N SER A 371 -12.75 11.47 -3.58
CA SER A 371 -14.01 12.19 -3.33
C SER A 371 -13.83 13.25 -2.24
N ASP A 372 -14.48 14.41 -2.38
CA ASP A 372 -14.39 15.49 -1.40
C ASP A 372 -14.93 15.03 -0.03
N VAL A 373 -16.09 14.34 -0.02
CA VAL A 373 -16.70 13.79 1.20
C VAL A 373 -15.82 12.70 1.82
N GLY A 374 -15.24 11.82 1.01
CA GLY A 374 -14.31 10.79 1.51
C GLY A 374 -13.07 11.42 2.12
N THR A 375 -12.52 12.45 1.49
CA THR A 375 -11.35 13.19 2.00
C THR A 375 -11.66 13.87 3.34
N GLU A 376 -12.80 14.54 3.47
CA GLU A 376 -13.21 15.15 4.74
C GLU A 376 -13.39 14.12 5.85
N LEU A 377 -14.00 12.97 5.54
CA LEU A 377 -14.15 11.87 6.50
C LEU A 377 -12.78 11.27 6.88
N ALA A 378 -11.91 11.04 5.91
CA ALA A 378 -10.56 10.51 6.11
C ALA A 378 -9.70 11.42 7.01
N VAL A 379 -9.77 12.74 6.80
CA VAL A 379 -9.06 13.73 7.62
C VAL A 379 -9.66 13.85 9.03
N SER A 380 -10.94 13.52 9.19
CA SER A 380 -11.64 13.57 10.48
C SER A 380 -11.34 12.35 11.37
N PHE A 381 -10.98 11.21 10.77
CA PHE A 381 -10.50 10.03 11.49
C PHE A 381 -9.07 10.22 11.98
#